data_AF-A0A8T3MLN8-F1
#
_entry.id   AF-A0A8T3MLN8-F1
#
_cell.length_a   1.000
_cell.length_b   1.000
_cell.length_c   1.000
_cell.angle_alpha   90.00
_cell.angle_beta   90.00
_cell.angle_gamma   90.00
#
_symmetry.space_group_name_H-M   'P 1'
#
loop_
_entity.id
_entity.type
_entity.pdbx_description
1 polymer ?
#
loop_
_entity_poly.entity_id
_entity_poly.type
_entity_poly.pdbx_seq_one_letter_code
_entity_poly.pdbx_strand_id
1 'polypeptide(L)'
;MLLSPDAAALVDPLCRDALERAEDGELGADAAAIVRHLGAAGPSGADQVRSELALEAKAFRAAREKLEREGAVVSRPQLTPGGVDGHRSASTIARWDRSHSQRRKAPVAVALDELVLLGIRAAVVVQEDEPGTWFTWAIPQDTIRRLLETRKLVRPAAGWVAAS
;
A
#
# COMPACT_ATOMS: atom_id res chain seq x y z
N MET A 1 -5.34 -1.70 -5.76
CA MET A 1 -6.05 -1.03 -4.67
C MET A 1 -6.76 0.21 -5.22
N LEU A 2 -8.07 0.35 -4.99
CA LEU A 2 -8.82 1.57 -5.28
C LEU A 2 -9.13 2.23 -3.94
N LEU A 3 -8.64 3.45 -3.73
CA LEU A 3 -8.87 4.23 -2.51
C LEU A 3 -9.68 5.48 -2.83
N SER A 4 -10.47 5.96 -1.87
CA SER A 4 -10.98 7.33 -1.93
C SER A 4 -9.79 8.33 -1.87
N PRO A 5 -9.96 9.58 -2.34
CA PRO A 5 -8.91 10.60 -2.24
C PRO A 5 -8.40 10.80 -0.80
N ASP A 6 -9.30 10.78 0.18
CA ASP A 6 -8.94 10.94 1.60
C ASP A 6 -8.09 9.76 2.08
N ALA A 7 -8.50 8.52 1.79
CA ALA A 7 -7.72 7.34 2.15
C ALA A 7 -6.36 7.32 1.42
N ALA A 8 -6.32 7.72 0.15
CA ALA A 8 -5.09 7.84 -0.63
C ALA A 8 -4.12 8.87 -0.01
N ALA A 9 -4.63 10.00 0.46
CA ALA A 9 -3.83 11.00 1.16
C ALA A 9 -3.28 10.45 2.49
N LEU A 10 -4.08 9.70 3.25
CA LEU A 10 -3.63 9.10 4.51
C LEU A 10 -2.51 8.07 4.30
N VAL A 11 -2.60 7.23 3.28
CA VAL A 11 -1.57 6.19 3.03
C VAL A 11 -0.33 6.71 2.29
N ASP A 12 -0.36 7.90 1.69
CA ASP A 12 0.75 8.41 0.87
C ASP A 12 2.13 8.38 1.58
N PRO A 13 2.25 8.81 2.86
CA PRO A 13 3.53 8.71 3.56
C PRO A 13 3.99 7.26 3.80
N LEU A 14 3.06 6.33 4.04
CA LEU A 14 3.37 4.90 4.23
C LEU A 14 3.86 4.27 2.92
N CYS A 15 3.18 4.56 1.81
CA CYS A 15 3.56 4.04 0.49
C CYS A 15 4.90 4.61 0.02
N ARG A 16 5.22 5.87 0.36
CA ARG A 16 6.52 6.49 0.04
C ARG A 16 7.65 5.92 0.90
N ASP A 17 7.43 5.67 2.19
CA ASP A 17 8.38 4.97 3.05
C ASP A 17 8.67 3.55 2.53
N ALA A 18 7.62 2.80 2.18
CA ALA A 18 7.77 1.49 1.57
C ALA A 18 8.53 1.52 0.23
N LEU A 19 8.36 2.59 -0.56
CA LEU A 19 9.06 2.80 -1.82
C LEU A 19 10.56 3.06 -1.59
N GLU A 20 10.90 3.94 -0.64
CA GLU A 20 12.29 4.24 -0.26
C GLU A 20 13.00 2.97 0.25
N ARG A 21 12.38 2.24 1.18
CA ARG A 21 12.89 0.95 1.68
C ARG A 21 13.08 -0.10 0.57
N ALA A 22 12.20 -0.09 -0.44
CA ALA A 22 12.34 -0.98 -1.59
C ALA A 22 13.52 -0.58 -2.49
N GLU A 23 13.72 0.72 -2.72
CA GLU A 23 14.86 1.26 -3.46
C GLU A 23 16.20 0.97 -2.77
N ASP A 24 16.20 1.01 -1.44
CA ASP A 24 17.36 0.66 -0.59
C ASP A 24 17.60 -0.86 -0.50
N GLY A 25 16.70 -1.67 -1.05
CA GLY A 25 16.87 -3.12 -1.14
C GLY A 25 16.39 -3.91 0.08
N GLU A 26 15.77 -3.26 1.07
CA GLU A 26 15.22 -3.94 2.26
C GLU A 26 14.13 -4.97 1.90
N LEU A 27 13.45 -4.75 0.78
CA LEU A 27 12.44 -5.67 0.28
C LEU A 27 13.02 -6.79 -0.62
N GLY A 28 14.32 -6.79 -0.88
CA GLY A 28 15.04 -7.76 -1.71
C GLY A 28 15.45 -7.21 -3.08
N ALA A 29 16.46 -7.84 -3.70
CA ALA A 29 17.08 -7.35 -4.93
C ALA A 29 16.11 -7.24 -6.11
N ASP A 30 15.24 -8.23 -6.32
CA ASP A 30 14.24 -8.21 -7.40
C ASP A 30 13.22 -7.08 -7.19
N ALA A 31 12.81 -6.83 -5.94
CA ALA A 31 11.90 -5.75 -5.60
C ALA A 31 12.55 -4.39 -5.90
N ALA A 32 13.83 -4.20 -5.52
CA ALA A 32 14.59 -2.99 -5.84
C ALA A 32 14.74 -2.78 -7.35
N ALA A 33 15.02 -3.86 -8.10
CA ALA A 33 15.16 -3.81 -9.55
C ALA A 33 13.84 -3.34 -10.22
N ILE A 34 12.70 -3.91 -9.80
CA ILE A 34 11.38 -3.52 -10.30
C ILE A 34 11.10 -2.04 -10.00
N VAL A 35 11.33 -1.58 -8.77
CA VAL A 35 11.02 -0.19 -8.37
C VAL A 35 11.90 0.83 -9.11
N ARG A 36 13.20 0.54 -9.28
CA ARG A 36 14.12 1.40 -10.03
C ARG A 36 13.75 1.46 -11.51
N HIS A 37 13.42 0.31 -12.10
CA HIS A 37 12.97 0.23 -13.48
C HIS A 37 11.71 1.09 -13.71
N LEU A 38 10.68 0.91 -12.88
CA LEU A 38 9.47 1.74 -12.96
C LEU A 38 9.72 3.23 -12.65
N GLY A 39 10.76 3.55 -11.86
CA GLY A 39 11.20 4.91 -11.61
C GLY A 39 11.71 5.60 -12.88
N ALA A 40 12.51 4.86 -13.67
CA ALA A 40 13.12 5.32 -14.91
C ALA A 40 12.15 5.27 -16.12
N ALA A 41 11.43 4.16 -16.29
CA ALA A 41 10.56 3.91 -17.44
C ALA A 41 9.13 4.45 -17.26
N GLY A 42 8.70 4.72 -16.02
CA GLY A 42 7.32 5.06 -15.70
C GLY A 42 6.42 3.82 -15.53
N PRO A 43 5.09 3.99 -15.55
CA PRO A 43 4.15 2.87 -15.53
C PRO A 43 4.33 1.92 -16.71
N SER A 44 4.38 0.62 -16.45
CA SER A 44 4.71 -0.39 -17.47
C SER A 44 3.88 -1.66 -17.30
N GLY A 45 3.73 -2.45 -18.37
CA GLY A 45 3.03 -3.73 -18.31
C GLY A 45 3.81 -4.77 -17.51
N ALA A 46 3.13 -5.59 -16.71
CA ALA A 46 3.78 -6.61 -15.87
C ALA A 46 4.69 -7.57 -16.68
N ASP A 47 4.22 -8.04 -17.83
CA ASP A 47 5.00 -8.92 -18.71
C ASP A 47 6.22 -8.23 -19.31
N GLN A 48 6.08 -6.94 -19.64
CA GLN A 48 7.17 -6.11 -20.15
C GLN A 48 8.25 -5.93 -19.09
N VAL A 49 7.89 -5.51 -17.88
CA VAL A 49 8.84 -5.33 -16.77
C VAL A 49 9.58 -6.63 -16.47
N ARG A 50 8.86 -7.76 -16.40
CA ARG A 50 9.48 -9.07 -16.19
C ARG A 50 10.49 -9.39 -17.29
N SER A 51 10.11 -9.18 -18.56
CA SER A 51 10.95 -9.47 -19.71
C SER A 51 12.20 -8.57 -19.74
N GLU A 52 12.04 -7.27 -19.52
CA GLU A 52 13.13 -6.29 -19.56
C GLU A 52 14.13 -6.47 -18.40
N LEU A 53 13.65 -6.94 -17.25
CA LEU A 53 14.50 -7.28 -16.10
C LEU A 53 15.04 -8.71 -16.14
N ALA A 54 14.68 -9.49 -17.17
CA ALA A 54 15.03 -10.91 -17.30
C ALA A 54 14.73 -11.73 -16.02
N LEU A 55 13.63 -11.41 -15.33
CA LEU A 55 13.24 -12.08 -14.09
C LEU A 55 12.45 -13.35 -14.38
N GLU A 56 12.79 -14.42 -13.66
CA GLU A 56 12.00 -15.64 -13.64
C GLU A 56 10.57 -15.38 -13.18
N ALA A 57 9.59 -16.06 -13.77
CA ALA A 57 8.17 -15.79 -13.53
C ALA A 57 7.78 -15.88 -12.04
N LYS A 58 8.34 -16.86 -11.32
CA LYS A 58 8.11 -17.06 -9.88
C LYS A 58 8.74 -15.94 -9.05
N ALA A 59 9.96 -15.53 -9.40
CA ALA A 59 10.69 -14.46 -8.70
C ALA A 59 10.00 -13.11 -8.89
N PHE A 60 9.64 -12.77 -10.14
CA PHE A 60 8.87 -11.58 -10.47
C PHE A 60 7.54 -11.52 -9.71
N ARG A 61 6.80 -12.64 -9.70
CA ARG A 61 5.52 -12.71 -8.98
C ARG A 61 5.69 -12.46 -7.48
N ALA A 62 6.64 -13.13 -6.84
CA ALA A 62 6.89 -12.97 -5.40
C ALA A 62 7.33 -11.54 -5.04
N ALA A 63 8.23 -10.96 -5.83
CA ALA A 63 8.68 -9.58 -5.64
C ALA A 63 7.52 -8.58 -5.82
N ARG A 64 6.70 -8.77 -6.86
CA ARG A 64 5.51 -7.95 -7.11
C ARG A 64 4.49 -8.04 -5.97
N GLU A 65 4.13 -9.25 -5.54
CA GLU A 65 3.20 -9.46 -4.42
C GLU A 65 3.71 -8.79 -3.13
N LYS A 66 5.02 -8.85 -2.86
CA LYS A 66 5.63 -8.16 -1.73
C LYS A 66 5.51 -6.63 -1.86
N LEU A 67 5.83 -6.06 -3.02
CA LEU A 67 5.74 -4.62 -3.28
C LEU A 67 4.29 -4.10 -3.20
N GLU A 68 3.32 -4.88 -3.70
CA GLU A 68 1.88 -4.55 -3.63
C GLU A 68 1.37 -4.58 -2.20
N ARG A 69 1.78 -5.59 -1.42
CA ARG A 69 1.39 -5.74 -0.01
C ARG A 69 1.86 -4.57 0.86
N GLU A 70 3.06 -4.05 0.59
CA GLU A 70 3.65 -2.89 1.28
C GLU A 70 3.15 -1.54 0.71
N GLY A 71 2.45 -1.55 -0.42
CA GLY A 71 1.91 -0.34 -1.07
C GLY A 71 2.92 0.43 -1.95
N ALA A 72 4.15 -0.07 -2.11
CA ALA A 72 5.18 0.57 -2.93
C ALA A 72 4.82 0.61 -4.43
N VAL A 73 4.13 -0.42 -4.92
CA VAL A 73 3.58 -0.47 -6.29
C VAL A 73 2.09 -0.75 -6.27
N VAL A 74 1.41 -0.27 -7.31
CA VAL A 74 -0.01 -0.56 -7.56
C VAL A 74 -0.18 -1.20 -8.93
N SER A 75 -0.92 -2.30 -8.97
CA SER A 75 -1.36 -2.93 -10.21
C SER A 75 -2.77 -2.46 -10.58
N ARG A 76 -2.96 -2.10 -11.85
CA ARG A 76 -4.25 -1.81 -12.44
C ARG A 76 -4.50 -2.77 -13.61
N PRO A 77 -5.65 -3.47 -13.65
CA PRO A 77 -6.01 -4.23 -14.84
C PRO A 77 -6.24 -3.28 -16.01
N GLN A 78 -5.62 -3.55 -17.16
CA GLN A 78 -5.96 -2.90 -18.42
C GLN A 78 -7.08 -3.71 -19.09
N LEU A 79 -8.19 -3.03 -19.37
CA LEU A 79 -9.20 -3.53 -20.29
C LEU A 79 -8.79 -3.08 -21.69
N THR A 80 -8.27 -4.01 -22.51
CA THR A 80 -7.95 -3.72 -23.90
C THR A 80 -9.22 -3.91 -24.75
N PRO A 81 -9.75 -2.88 -25.42
CA PRO A 81 -10.86 -3.06 -26.35
C PRO A 81 -10.35 -3.81 -27.60
N GLY A 82 -10.97 -4.95 -27.94
CA GLY A 82 -10.78 -5.60 -29.25
C GLY A 82 -9.89 -6.87 -29.33
N GLY A 83 -9.62 -7.57 -28.23
CA GLY A 83 -8.96 -8.88 -28.28
C GLY A 83 -9.94 -9.99 -28.72
N VAL A 84 -9.75 -10.56 -29.90
CA VAL A 84 -10.57 -11.65 -30.49
C VAL A 84 -10.42 -12.98 -29.71
N ASP A 85 -9.44 -13.09 -28.82
CA ASP A 85 -9.30 -14.22 -27.90
C ASP A 85 -9.31 -13.72 -26.45
N GLY A 86 -10.35 -14.12 -25.71
CA GLY A 86 -10.50 -13.82 -24.29
C GLY A 86 -9.29 -14.30 -23.47
N HIS A 87 -8.87 -13.47 -22.53
CA HIS A 87 -7.84 -13.69 -21.50
C HIS A 87 -6.38 -13.31 -21.84
N ARG A 88 -6.13 -12.02 -22.08
CA ARG A 88 -4.91 -11.38 -21.56
C ARG A 88 -5.28 -10.20 -20.68
N SER A 89 -5.47 -10.47 -19.38
CA SER A 89 -5.51 -9.43 -18.35
C SER A 89 -4.11 -8.85 -18.19
N ALA A 90 -3.67 -8.02 -19.14
CA ALA A 90 -2.46 -7.24 -18.98
C ALA A 90 -2.67 -6.30 -17.78
N SER A 91 -1.83 -6.41 -16.76
CA SER A 91 -1.85 -5.49 -15.62
C SER A 91 -0.73 -4.48 -15.80
N THR A 92 -1.05 -3.19 -15.73
CA THR A 92 -0.06 -2.13 -15.64
C THR A 92 0.35 -1.98 -14.18
N ILE A 93 1.65 -1.96 -13.95
CA ILE A 93 2.24 -1.71 -12.63
C ILE A 93 2.82 -0.31 -12.65
N ALA A 94 2.58 0.44 -11.58
CA ALA A 94 3.17 1.76 -11.39
C ALA A 94 3.68 1.90 -9.95
N ARG A 95 4.74 2.68 -9.76
CA ARG A 95 5.09 3.19 -8.43
C ARG A 95 3.95 4.02 -7.87
N TRP A 96 3.82 4.03 -6.54
CA TRP A 96 2.82 4.84 -5.86
C TRP A 96 2.88 6.32 -6.25
N ASP A 97 4.07 6.91 -6.20
CA ASP A 97 4.31 8.34 -6.48
C ASP A 97 3.98 8.77 -7.91
N ARG A 98 3.99 7.84 -8.86
CA ARG A 98 3.53 8.06 -10.24
C ARG A 98 2.00 8.02 -10.38
N SER A 99 1.33 7.26 -9.51
CA SER A 99 -0.13 7.15 -9.50
C SER A 99 -0.81 8.24 -8.66
N HIS A 100 -0.13 8.72 -7.62
CA HIS A 100 -0.57 9.79 -6.72
C HIS A 100 0.53 10.84 -6.60
N SER A 101 0.43 11.88 -7.44
CA SER A 101 1.44 12.92 -7.55
C SER A 101 1.40 13.94 -6.40
N GLN A 102 0.25 14.08 -5.73
CA GLN A 102 0.10 14.99 -4.60
C GLN A 102 0.67 14.36 -3.32
N ARG A 103 1.87 14.80 -2.94
CA ARG A 103 2.53 14.35 -1.71
C ARG A 103 1.89 14.96 -0.49
N ARG A 104 1.53 14.13 0.49
CA ARG A 104 1.13 14.59 1.81
C ARG A 104 2.36 14.82 2.69
N LYS A 105 2.42 15.96 3.36
CA LYS A 105 3.49 16.29 4.31
C LYS A 105 3.07 15.88 5.72
N ALA A 106 3.30 14.62 6.08
CA ALA A 106 3.08 14.11 7.43
C ALA A 106 4.14 13.03 7.77
N PRO A 107 4.59 12.92 9.04
CA PRO A 107 5.39 11.78 9.47
C PRO A 107 4.65 10.46 9.28
N VAL A 108 5.38 9.38 8.97
CA VAL A 108 4.83 8.01 8.77
C VAL A 108 3.96 7.57 9.94
N ALA A 109 4.40 7.82 11.18
CA ALA A 109 3.63 7.48 12.39
C ALA A 109 2.27 8.21 12.46
N VAL A 110 2.21 9.47 12.02
CA VAL A 110 0.97 10.26 12.02
C VAL A 110 0.03 9.77 10.92
N ALA A 111 0.57 9.44 9.75
CA ALA A 111 -0.21 8.87 8.64
C ALA A 111 -0.88 7.54 9.02
N LEU A 112 -0.13 6.68 9.73
CA LEU A 112 -0.65 5.41 10.22
C LEU A 112 -1.73 5.59 11.29
N ASP A 113 -1.51 6.52 12.23
CA ASP A 113 -2.51 6.91 13.24
C ASP A 113 -3.84 7.29 12.59
N GLU A 114 -3.80 8.13 11.56
CA GLU A 114 -5.01 8.60 10.88
C GLU A 114 -5.66 7.52 10.01
N LEU A 115 -4.88 6.63 9.40
CA LEU A 115 -5.43 5.48 8.66
C LEU A 115 -6.22 4.55 9.59
N VAL A 116 -5.67 4.26 10.78
CA VAL A 116 -6.37 3.48 11.81
C VAL A 116 -7.68 4.16 12.23
N LEU A 117 -7.63 5.48 12.46
CA LEU A 117 -8.83 6.25 12.81
C LEU A 117 -9.87 6.23 11.69
N LEU A 118 -9.46 6.32 10.43
CA LEU A 118 -10.38 6.22 9.29
C LEU A 118 -11.06 4.84 9.25
N GLY A 119 -10.30 3.76 9.45
CA GLY A 119 -10.85 2.40 9.52
C GLY A 119 -11.88 2.26 10.65
N ILE A 120 -11.57 2.74 11.85
CA ILE A 120 -12.49 2.70 12.99
C ILE A 120 -13.69 3.63 12.78
N ARG A 121 -13.55 4.79 12.13
CA ARG A 121 -14.71 5.63 11.79
C ARG A 121 -15.65 4.95 10.80
N ALA A 122 -15.09 4.17 9.87
CA ALA A 122 -15.89 3.37 8.95
C ALA A 122 -16.58 2.18 9.65
N ALA A 123 -15.98 1.66 10.72
CA ALA A 123 -16.50 0.58 11.55
C ALA A 123 -17.01 1.11 12.90
N VAL A 124 -18.29 1.52 12.93
CA VAL A 124 -18.99 2.19 14.05
C VAL A 124 -18.47 1.87 15.46
N VAL A 125 -18.16 0.60 15.78
CA VAL A 125 -17.40 0.13 16.97
C VAL A 125 -16.64 -1.16 16.61
N VAL A 126 -15.41 -1.38 17.12
CA VAL A 126 -14.58 -2.58 16.85
C VAL A 126 -13.84 -3.10 18.10
N GLN A 127 -13.56 -4.40 18.17
CA GLN A 127 -12.68 -5.00 19.19
C GLN A 127 -11.25 -4.44 19.11
N GLU A 128 -10.57 -4.28 20.25
CA GLU A 128 -9.26 -3.60 20.34
C GLU A 128 -8.13 -4.32 19.58
N ASP A 129 -8.24 -5.63 19.36
CA ASP A 129 -7.25 -6.48 18.68
C ASP A 129 -7.44 -6.58 17.15
N GLU A 130 -8.63 -6.33 16.64
CA GLU A 130 -8.94 -6.42 15.21
C GLU A 130 -8.25 -5.38 14.29
N PRO A 131 -8.04 -4.10 14.69
CA PRO A 131 -7.49 -3.07 13.79
C PRO A 131 -6.14 -3.44 13.17
N GLY A 132 -5.32 -4.22 13.88
CA GLY A 132 -4.04 -4.73 13.39
C GLY A 132 -4.15 -5.68 12.20
N THR A 133 -5.34 -6.22 11.94
CA THR A 133 -5.62 -7.19 10.88
C THR A 133 -6.26 -6.58 9.63
N TRP A 134 -6.84 -5.38 9.77
CA TRP A 134 -7.61 -4.73 8.70
C TRP A 134 -6.75 -4.18 7.58
N PHE A 135 -5.48 -3.92 7.88
CA PHE A 135 -4.53 -3.33 6.95
C PHE A 135 -3.33 -4.26 6.77
N THR A 136 -2.80 -4.32 5.55
CA THR A 136 -1.62 -5.13 5.23
C THR A 136 -0.31 -4.52 5.74
N TRP A 137 -0.34 -3.26 6.19
CA TRP A 137 0.78 -2.58 6.81
C TRP A 137 0.97 -3.04 8.26
N ALA A 138 2.22 -3.27 8.65
CA ALA A 138 2.55 -3.61 10.03
C ALA A 138 2.22 -2.42 10.95
N ILE A 139 1.09 -2.50 11.66
CA ILE A 139 0.72 -1.51 12.66
C ILE A 139 1.58 -1.74 13.90
N PRO A 140 2.44 -0.79 14.32
CA PRO A 140 3.21 -0.95 15.56
C PRO A 140 2.27 -1.23 16.72
N GLN A 141 2.63 -2.19 17.58
CA GLN A 141 1.77 -2.64 18.69
C GLN A 141 1.32 -1.50 19.62
N ASP A 142 2.12 -0.44 19.72
CA ASP A 142 1.83 0.71 20.58
C ASP A 142 0.89 1.77 19.95
N THR A 143 0.49 1.58 18.69
CA THR A 143 -0.33 2.56 17.96
C THR A 143 -1.68 2.79 18.64
N ILE A 144 -2.37 1.72 19.04
CA ILE A 144 -3.66 1.84 19.72
C ILE A 144 -3.51 2.54 21.07
N ARG A 145 -2.47 2.21 21.84
CA ARG A 145 -2.17 2.84 23.13
C ARG A 145 -1.96 4.35 22.97
N ARG A 146 -1.08 4.75 22.05
CA ARG A 146 -0.83 6.17 21.74
C ARG A 146 -2.10 6.91 21.31
N LEU A 147 -2.95 6.29 20.49
CA LEU A 147 -4.20 6.89 20.02
C LEU A 147 -5.24 7.07 21.15
N LEU A 148 -5.25 6.18 22.14
CA LEU A 148 -6.06 6.32 23.37
C LEU A 148 -5.52 7.43 24.27
N GLU A 149 -4.20 7.50 24.47
CA GLU A 149 -3.55 8.55 25.27
C GLU A 149 -3.79 9.95 24.70
N THR A 150 -3.73 10.07 23.37
CA THR A 150 -4.00 11.31 22.64
C THR A 150 -5.49 11.62 22.45
N ARG A 151 -6.38 10.79 23.00
CA ARG A 151 -7.85 10.91 22.91
C ARG A 151 -8.41 10.96 21.49
N LYS A 152 -7.66 10.42 20.52
CA LYS A 152 -8.20 10.21 19.17
C LYS A 152 -9.04 8.94 19.10
N LEU A 153 -8.78 7.99 20.00
CA LEU A 153 -9.66 6.86 20.31
C LEU A 153 -10.26 7.00 21.70
N VAL A 154 -11.43 6.40 21.89
CA VAL A 154 -12.09 6.21 23.19
C VAL A 154 -12.41 4.73 23.41
N ARG A 155 -12.48 4.31 24.68
CA ARG A 155 -12.96 2.97 25.07
C ARG A 155 -14.43 3.05 25.48
N PRO A 156 -15.40 2.77 24.59
CA PRO A 156 -16.82 2.75 24.95
C PRO A 156 -17.16 1.57 25.89
N ALA A 157 -16.43 0.47 25.78
CA ALA A 157 -16.56 -0.72 26.63
C ALA A 157 -15.21 -1.45 26.73
N ALA A 158 -15.08 -2.37 27.69
CA ALA A 158 -13.86 -3.16 27.86
C ALA A 158 -13.57 -3.99 26.61
N GLY A 159 -12.36 -3.85 26.03
CA GLY A 159 -11.95 -4.55 24.81
C GLY A 159 -12.49 -3.95 23.51
N TRP A 160 -13.14 -2.79 23.54
CA TRP A 160 -13.67 -2.11 22.36
C TRP A 160 -13.06 -0.72 22.21
N VAL A 161 -12.88 -0.29 20.96
CA VAL A 161 -12.41 1.05 20.62
C VAL A 161 -13.35 1.71 19.61
N ALA A 162 -13.51 3.03 19.76
CA ALA A 162 -14.21 3.89 18.82
C ALA A 162 -13.39 5.16 18.56
N ALA A 163 -13.53 5.73 17.37
CA ALA A 163 -12.91 7.01 17.06
C ALA A 163 -13.64 8.13 17.81
N SER A 164 -12.86 9.06 18.35
CA SER A 164 -13.36 10.31 18.94
C SER A 164 -13.92 11.27 17.89
#